data_AF-A0A973RZN5-F1
#
_entry.id   AF-A0A973RZN5-F1
#
_cell.length_a   1.000
_cell.length_b   1.000
_cell.length_c   1.000
_cell.angle_alpha   90.00
_cell.angle_beta   90.00
_cell.angle_gamma   90.00
#
_symmetry.space_group_name_H-M   'P 1'
#
loop_
_entity.id
_entity.type
_entity.pdbx_description
1 polymer ?
#
loop_
_entity_poly.entity_id
_entity_poly.type
_entity_poly.pdbx_seq_one_letter_code
_entity_poly.pdbx_strand_id
1 'polypeptide(L)'
;LSAAAVHAHAMALVRRLLPLLAEGDDVAVGRVVVASGARVALGDEIGAILGARMVATLIGERPGLSAPDSLGAYLTFAPKPGRTDAERNCVSNIHHAGLSYDEAAFKIAWLVREGLARQVSGVALKDESADRPPRRIGTFSPE
;
A
#
# COMPACT_ATOMS: atom_id res chain seq x y z
N LEU A 1 -11.86 -5.20 -8.94
CA LEU A 1 -13.16 -4.92 -9.60
C LEU A 1 -12.97 -4.35 -11.01
N SER A 2 -11.83 -3.73 -11.31
CA SER A 2 -11.41 -3.39 -12.69
C SER A 2 -10.04 -4.01 -13.00
N ALA A 3 -9.96 -4.97 -13.92
CA ALA A 3 -8.66 -5.50 -14.37
C ALA A 3 -7.90 -4.48 -15.22
N ALA A 4 -8.64 -3.66 -15.98
CA ALA A 4 -8.09 -2.59 -16.82
C ALA A 4 -7.31 -1.56 -15.98
N ALA A 5 -7.84 -1.17 -14.82
CA ALA A 5 -7.16 -0.26 -13.89
C ALA A 5 -5.76 -0.77 -13.47
N VAL A 6 -5.65 -2.05 -13.11
CA VAL A 6 -4.38 -2.67 -12.72
C VAL A 6 -3.43 -2.67 -13.92
N HIS A 7 -3.92 -3.08 -15.10
CA HIS A 7 -3.12 -3.13 -16.31
C HIS A 7 -2.58 -1.75 -16.72
N ALA A 8 -3.40 -0.71 -16.63
CA ALA A 8 -3.04 0.64 -17.02
C ALA A 8 -2.08 1.32 -16.03
N HIS A 9 -2.30 1.13 -14.72
CA HIS A 9 -1.68 2.01 -13.72
C HIS A 9 -0.64 1.32 -12.81
N ALA A 10 -0.76 0.01 -12.55
CA ALA A 10 0.05 -0.62 -11.50
C ALA A 10 1.56 -0.56 -11.79
N MET A 11 1.98 -0.81 -13.04
CA MET A 11 3.40 -0.74 -13.40
C MET A 11 3.96 0.68 -13.35
N ALA A 12 3.15 1.69 -13.68
CA ALA A 12 3.58 3.09 -13.59
C ALA A 12 3.80 3.48 -12.12
N LEU A 13 2.85 3.13 -11.25
CA LEU A 13 2.94 3.35 -9.80
C LEU A 13 4.15 2.62 -9.19
N VAL A 14 4.31 1.33 -9.46
CA VAL A 14 5.40 0.50 -8.90
C VAL A 14 6.77 1.06 -9.26
N ARG A 15 6.97 1.54 -10.50
CA ARG A 15 8.24 2.16 -10.92
C ARG A 15 8.60 3.43 -10.14
N ARG A 16 7.61 4.15 -9.62
CA ARG A 16 7.81 5.33 -8.76
C ARG A 16 7.95 4.95 -7.28
N LEU A 17 7.24 3.92 -6.85
CA LEU A 17 7.25 3.45 -5.47
C LEU A 17 8.56 2.77 -5.08
N LEU A 18 9.11 1.88 -5.92
CA LEU A 18 10.28 1.08 -5.57
C LEU A 18 11.52 1.91 -5.17
N PRO A 19 11.90 2.98 -5.90
CA PRO A 19 13.00 3.84 -5.48
C PRO A 19 12.79 4.45 -4.09
N LEU A 20 11.58 4.94 -3.80
CA LEU A 20 11.25 5.56 -2.51
C LEU A 20 11.29 4.57 -1.34
N LEU A 21 10.98 3.29 -1.60
CA LEU A 21 11.12 2.22 -0.60
C LEU A 21 12.59 1.85 -0.34
N ALA A 22 13.47 2.04 -1.33
CA ALA A 22 14.89 1.76 -1.21
C ALA A 22 15.72 2.89 -0.56
N GLU A 23 15.15 4.09 -0.40
CA GLU A 23 15.83 5.23 0.22
C GLU A 23 16.05 5.04 1.74
N GLY A 24 17.14 5.56 2.31
CA GLY A 24 17.36 5.56 3.77
C GLY A 24 17.43 4.16 4.38
N ASP A 25 16.59 3.89 5.40
CA ASP A 25 16.43 2.53 5.94
C ASP A 25 15.69 1.68 4.90
N ASP A 26 16.44 0.90 4.12
CA ASP A 26 15.94 0.13 2.98
C ASP A 26 14.77 -0.79 3.37
N VAL A 27 13.62 -0.62 2.72
CA VAL A 27 12.48 -1.52 2.85
C VAL A 27 12.62 -2.64 1.82
N ALA A 28 13.13 -3.78 2.28
CA ALA A 28 13.24 -4.97 1.44
C ALA A 28 11.88 -5.40 0.85
N VAL A 29 11.80 -5.43 -0.48
CA VAL A 29 10.61 -5.87 -1.21
C VAL A 29 10.66 -7.38 -1.41
N GLY A 30 9.65 -8.07 -0.89
CA GLY A 30 9.50 -9.52 -1.00
C GLY A 30 8.99 -9.99 -2.37
N ARG A 31 8.44 -11.22 -2.40
CA ARG A 31 7.87 -11.81 -3.62
C ARG A 31 6.65 -11.02 -4.08
N VAL A 32 6.60 -10.70 -5.37
CA VAL A 32 5.40 -10.13 -6.03
C VAL A 32 4.46 -11.27 -6.40
N VAL A 33 3.17 -11.11 -6.05
CA VAL A 33 2.11 -12.07 -6.37
C VAL A 33 1.08 -11.40 -7.27
N VAL A 34 0.70 -12.09 -8.36
CA VAL A 34 -0.39 -11.69 -9.24
C VAL A 34 -1.52 -12.70 -9.06
N ALA A 35 -2.72 -12.21 -8.72
CA ALA A 35 -3.89 -13.04 -8.45
C ALA A 35 -5.12 -12.55 -9.24
N SER A 36 -5.88 -13.51 -9.77
CA SER A 36 -7.17 -13.26 -10.43
C SER A 36 -8.34 -13.52 -9.49
N GLY A 37 -9.47 -12.83 -9.68
CA GLY A 37 -10.65 -12.99 -8.81
C GLY A 37 -10.43 -12.48 -7.38
N ALA A 38 -9.36 -11.72 -7.16
CA ALA A 38 -8.94 -11.28 -5.84
C ALA A 38 -9.87 -10.23 -5.21
N ARG A 39 -9.87 -10.23 -3.88
CA ARG A 39 -10.37 -9.15 -3.01
C ARG A 39 -9.21 -8.66 -2.16
N VAL A 40 -9.36 -7.48 -1.55
CA VAL A 40 -8.32 -6.87 -0.70
C VAL A 40 -7.80 -7.84 0.36
N ALA A 41 -8.70 -8.55 1.05
CA ALA A 41 -8.35 -9.50 2.11
C ALA A 41 -7.48 -10.69 1.67
N LEU A 42 -7.39 -10.97 0.36
CA LEU A 42 -6.49 -12.03 -0.15
C LEU A 42 -5.01 -11.72 0.19
N GLY A 43 -4.65 -10.43 0.22
CA GLY A 43 -3.30 -9.99 0.59
C GLY A 43 -2.91 -10.43 2.00
N ASP A 44 -3.88 -10.60 2.90
CA ASP A 44 -3.60 -10.98 4.29
C ASP A 44 -3.14 -12.43 4.42
N GLU A 45 -3.83 -13.34 3.74
CA GLU A 45 -3.51 -14.76 3.73
C GLU A 45 -2.17 -15.01 3.03
N ILE A 46 -1.96 -14.37 1.87
CA ILE A 46 -0.67 -14.42 1.15
C ILE A 46 0.46 -13.88 2.04
N GLY A 47 0.24 -12.74 2.69
CA GLY A 47 1.23 -12.11 3.56
C GLY A 47 1.61 -13.02 4.74
N ALA A 48 0.63 -13.67 5.37
CA ALA A 48 0.87 -14.62 6.44
C ALA A 48 1.68 -15.83 5.96
N ILE A 49 1.34 -16.41 4.80
CA ILE A 49 2.06 -17.56 4.22
C ILE A 49 3.51 -17.19 3.89
N LEU A 50 3.74 -15.98 3.36
CA LEU A 50 5.07 -15.50 2.98
C LEU A 50 5.89 -14.93 4.15
N GLY A 51 5.31 -14.83 5.35
CA GLY A 51 5.97 -14.21 6.50
C GLY A 51 6.24 -12.71 6.32
N ALA A 52 5.42 -12.02 5.51
CA ALA A 52 5.58 -10.61 5.23
C ALA A 52 5.22 -9.75 6.46
N ARG A 53 6.07 -8.79 6.83
CA ARG A 53 5.76 -7.82 7.89
C ARG A 53 4.65 -6.84 7.49
N MET A 54 4.55 -6.56 6.20
CA MET A 54 3.53 -5.69 5.63
C MET A 54 3.19 -6.15 4.21
N VAL A 55 1.94 -5.97 3.81
CA VAL A 55 1.48 -6.19 2.43
C VAL A 55 0.88 -4.90 1.90
N ALA A 56 1.20 -4.57 0.65
CA ALA A 56 0.51 -3.56 -0.16
C ALA A 56 -0.21 -4.25 -1.32
N THR A 57 -1.54 -4.29 -1.26
CA THR A 57 -2.38 -4.88 -2.31
C THR A 57 -2.78 -3.79 -3.29
N LEU A 58 -2.28 -3.87 -4.53
CA LEU A 58 -2.73 -3.04 -5.64
C LEU A 58 -3.92 -3.71 -6.32
N ILE A 59 -5.07 -3.04 -6.35
CA ILE A 59 -6.31 -3.61 -6.89
C ILE A 59 -7.13 -2.53 -7.60
N GLY A 60 -7.64 -2.89 -8.78
CA GLY A 60 -8.52 -1.99 -9.51
C GLY A 60 -9.86 -1.84 -8.81
N GLU A 61 -10.28 -0.60 -8.64
CA GLU A 61 -11.50 -0.22 -7.94
C GLU A 61 -12.75 -0.59 -8.76
N ARG A 62 -13.93 -0.35 -8.18
CA ARG A 62 -15.17 -0.47 -8.93
C ARG A 62 -15.20 0.66 -9.97
N PRO A 63 -15.43 0.38 -11.26
CA PRO A 63 -15.58 1.43 -12.27
C PRO A 63 -16.65 2.43 -11.85
N GLY A 64 -16.26 3.71 -11.73
CA GLY A 64 -17.19 4.82 -11.56
C GLY A 64 -17.67 5.33 -12.92
N LEU A 65 -18.72 6.15 -12.91
CA LEU A 65 -19.26 6.73 -14.15
C LEU A 65 -18.26 7.66 -14.85
N SER A 66 -17.42 8.37 -14.07
CA SER A 66 -16.42 9.34 -14.53
C SER A 66 -14.98 8.82 -14.53
N ALA A 67 -14.71 7.73 -13.82
CA ALA A 67 -13.38 7.12 -13.68
C ALA A 67 -13.52 5.59 -13.75
N PRO A 68 -13.55 5.01 -14.95
CA PRO A 68 -13.80 3.58 -15.13
C PRO A 68 -12.61 2.68 -14.72
N ASP A 69 -11.42 3.26 -14.56
CA ASP A 69 -10.15 2.57 -14.43
C ASP A 69 -9.30 3.01 -13.22
N SER A 70 -9.91 3.51 -12.14
CA SER A 70 -9.17 3.86 -10.91
C SER A 70 -8.46 2.66 -10.26
N LEU A 71 -7.19 2.84 -9.87
CA LEU A 71 -6.41 1.91 -9.05
C LEU A 71 -6.45 2.35 -7.57
N GLY A 72 -6.55 1.37 -6.67
CA GLY A 72 -6.36 1.56 -5.23
C GLY A 72 -5.21 0.72 -4.68
N ALA A 73 -4.62 1.17 -3.59
CA ALA A 73 -3.61 0.46 -2.81
C ALA A 73 -4.09 0.29 -1.36
N TYR A 74 -4.09 -0.95 -0.87
CA TYR A 74 -4.47 -1.29 0.50
C TYR A 74 -3.27 -1.83 1.26
N LEU A 75 -2.91 -1.21 2.38
CA LEU A 75 -1.74 -1.58 3.14
C LEU A 75 -2.13 -2.18 4.49
N THR A 76 -1.50 -3.31 4.84
CA THR A 76 -1.77 -4.01 6.11
C THR A 76 -0.45 -4.43 6.75
N PHE A 77 -0.21 -3.95 7.98
CA PHE A 77 0.86 -4.42 8.83
C PHE A 77 0.46 -5.73 9.54
N ALA A 78 1.41 -6.66 9.70
CA ALA A 78 1.19 -8.00 10.23
C ALA A 78 -0.06 -8.69 9.61
N PRO A 79 -0.08 -8.83 8.26
CA PRO A 79 -1.18 -9.44 7.53
C PRO A 79 -1.48 -10.86 8.03
N LYS A 80 -2.76 -11.16 8.25
CA LYS A 80 -3.24 -12.50 8.61
C LYS A 80 -4.74 -12.66 8.35
N PRO A 81 -5.25 -13.89 8.15
CA PRO A 81 -6.69 -14.11 8.07
C PRO A 81 -7.44 -13.50 9.27
N GLY A 82 -8.59 -12.88 8.99
CA GLY A 82 -9.42 -12.21 10.01
C GLY A 82 -9.17 -10.71 10.20
N ARG A 83 -8.22 -10.09 9.48
CA ARG A 83 -8.07 -8.63 9.47
C ARG A 83 -9.30 -7.94 8.90
N THR A 84 -9.65 -6.80 9.48
CA THR A 84 -10.78 -5.95 9.10
C THR A 84 -10.34 -4.76 8.25
N ASP A 85 -11.28 -4.13 7.53
CA ASP A 85 -10.95 -2.95 6.70
C ASP A 85 -10.44 -1.77 7.53
N ALA A 86 -10.84 -1.67 8.80
CA ALA A 86 -10.33 -0.67 9.72
C ALA A 86 -8.83 -0.83 10.03
N GLU A 87 -8.25 -2.00 9.78
CA GLU A 87 -6.82 -2.28 9.96
C GLU A 87 -6.01 -2.04 8.69
N ARG A 88 -6.64 -1.53 7.62
CA ARG A 88 -6.00 -1.29 6.32
C ARG A 88 -5.93 0.21 6.02
N ASN A 89 -4.75 0.70 5.69
CA ASN A 89 -4.66 2.02 5.05
C ASN A 89 -5.11 1.89 3.60
N CYS A 90 -5.75 2.93 3.08
CA CYS A 90 -6.24 2.99 1.71
C CYS A 90 -5.68 4.24 1.02
N VAL A 91 -5.03 4.04 -0.12
CA VAL A 91 -4.67 5.10 -1.06
C VAL A 91 -5.45 4.81 -2.35
N SER A 92 -6.48 5.60 -2.61
CA SER A 92 -7.44 5.39 -3.70
C SER A 92 -7.28 6.42 -4.82
N ASN A 93 -8.10 6.27 -5.87
CA ASN A 93 -8.20 7.24 -6.96
C ASN A 93 -6.88 7.46 -7.72
N ILE A 94 -6.06 6.41 -7.87
CA ILE A 94 -4.77 6.49 -8.54
C ILE A 94 -4.98 6.32 -10.05
N HIS A 95 -4.91 7.42 -10.78
CA HIS A 95 -5.01 7.48 -12.25
C HIS A 95 -4.59 8.87 -12.75
N HIS A 96 -4.52 9.07 -14.07
CA HIS A 96 -4.00 10.29 -14.69
C HIS A 96 -4.73 11.60 -14.34
N ALA A 97 -6.03 11.53 -14.05
CA ALA A 97 -6.86 12.68 -13.68
C ALA A 97 -7.21 12.70 -12.18
N GLY A 98 -6.61 11.79 -11.41
CA GLY A 98 -6.83 11.63 -9.98
C GLY A 98 -5.54 11.90 -9.22
N LEU A 99 -5.26 11.06 -8.23
CA LEU A 99 -3.98 11.08 -7.52
C LEU A 99 -2.87 10.63 -8.47
N SER A 100 -1.86 11.48 -8.67
CA SER A 100 -0.76 11.18 -9.58
C SER A 100 0.08 10.00 -9.07
N TYR A 101 0.83 9.36 -9.96
CA TYR A 101 1.68 8.22 -9.59
C TYR A 101 2.77 8.61 -8.60
N ASP A 102 3.33 9.83 -8.72
CA ASP A 102 4.37 10.31 -7.83
C ASP A 102 3.80 10.62 -6.43
N GLU A 103 2.63 11.27 -6.35
CA GLU A 103 1.95 11.52 -5.07
C GLU A 103 1.50 10.22 -4.40
N ALA A 104 0.93 9.28 -5.16
CA ALA A 104 0.51 7.99 -4.65
C ALA A 104 1.72 7.18 -4.16
N ALA A 105 2.81 7.13 -4.94
CA ALA A 105 4.03 6.44 -4.54
C ALA A 105 4.62 7.03 -3.26
N PHE A 106 4.69 8.36 -3.15
CA PHE A 106 5.15 9.06 -1.95
C PHE A 106 4.32 8.71 -0.71
N LYS A 107 2.98 8.80 -0.82
CA LYS A 107 2.06 8.43 0.27
C LYS A 107 2.20 6.97 0.69
N ILE A 108 2.25 6.05 -0.29
CA ILE A 108 2.40 4.62 -0.02
C ILE A 108 3.74 4.35 0.67
N ALA A 109 4.85 4.90 0.18
CA ALA A 109 6.16 4.71 0.80
C ALA A 109 6.20 5.24 2.23
N TRP A 110 5.61 6.41 2.49
CA TRP A 110 5.50 6.99 3.82
C TRP A 110 4.69 6.08 4.77
N LEU A 111 3.51 5.61 4.33
CA LEU A 111 2.66 4.72 5.11
C LEU A 111 3.34 3.37 5.38
N VAL A 112 4.10 2.84 4.42
CA VAL A 112 4.87 1.60 4.62
C VAL A 112 5.91 1.79 5.73
N ARG A 113 6.69 2.87 5.67
CA ARG A 113 7.72 3.14 6.67
C ARG A 113 7.13 3.36 8.05
N GLU A 114 6.09 4.19 8.17
CA GLU A 114 5.43 4.40 9.45
C GLU A 114 4.76 3.15 9.97
N GLY A 115 4.13 2.35 9.11
CA GLY A 115 3.50 1.11 9.52
C GLY A 115 4.51 0.08 10.03
N LEU A 116 5.68 0.00 9.40
CA LEU A 116 6.78 -0.86 9.85
C LEU A 116 7.44 -0.36 11.14
N ALA A 117 7.66 0.95 11.27
CA ALA A 117 8.31 1.57 12.42
C ALA A 117 7.42 1.56 13.66
N ARG A 118 6.12 1.83 13.49
CA ARG A 118 5.12 1.87 14.59
C ARG A 118 4.41 0.54 14.80
N GLN A 119 4.58 -0.41 13.89
CA GLN A 119 3.91 -1.72 13.92
C GLN A 119 2.38 -1.63 13.89
N VAL A 120 1.84 -0.70 13.11
CA VAL A 120 0.39 -0.46 12.96
C VAL A 120 0.00 -0.16 11.52
N SER A 121 -1.27 -0.32 11.19
CA SER A 121 -1.89 0.14 9.94
C SER A 121 -3.37 0.48 10.18
N GLY A 122 -4.04 1.01 9.16
CA GLY A 122 -5.46 1.36 9.22
C GLY A 122 -5.73 2.60 10.05
N VAL A 123 -6.84 2.60 10.79
CA VAL A 123 -7.29 3.77 11.58
C VAL A 123 -6.29 4.21 12.64
N ALA A 124 -5.41 3.31 13.08
CA ALA A 124 -4.32 3.60 14.02
C ALA A 124 -3.14 4.35 13.36
N LEU A 125 -3.09 4.41 12.02
CA LEU A 125 -2.05 5.09 11.26
C LEU A 125 -2.67 6.11 10.30
N LYS A 126 -2.68 7.39 10.70
CA LYS A 126 -3.12 8.49 9.84
C LYS A 126 -2.03 8.84 8.83
N ASP A 127 -2.46 9.23 7.63
CA ASP A 127 -1.57 9.82 6.62
C ASP A 127 -1.21 11.26 7.03
N GLU A 128 0.05 11.47 7.38
CA GLU A 128 0.63 12.78 7.71
C GLU A 128 1.85 13.06 6.82
N SER A 129 1.87 12.43 5.63
CA SER A 129 3.00 12.48 4.69
C SER A 129 3.33 13.89 4.19
N ALA A 130 2.35 14.80 4.21
CA ALA A 130 2.55 16.20 3.86
C ALA A 130 3.21 17.03 5.00
N ASP A 131 3.09 16.59 6.25
CA ASP A 131 3.44 17.38 7.42
C ASP A 131 4.78 16.96 8.03
N ARG A 132 5.20 15.71 7.84
CA ARG A 132 6.43 15.19 8.45
C ARG A 132 7.11 14.07 7.65
N PRO A 133 8.46 13.96 7.74
CA PRO A 133 9.16 12.80 7.20
C PRO A 133 8.83 11.53 8.00
N PRO A 134 9.01 10.33 7.40
CA PRO A 134 8.82 9.07 8.09
C PRO A 134 9.90 8.83 9.15
N ARG A 135 9.54 8.08 10.19
CA ARG A 135 10.41 7.57 11.26
C ARG A 135 11.35 6.51 10.70
N ARG A 136 12.49 6.35 11.37
CA ARG A 136 13.42 5.26 11.10
C ARG A 136 12.83 3.92 11.50
N ILE A 137 13.12 2.90 10.71
CA ILE A 137 12.62 1.55 10.96
C ILE A 137 13.51 0.93 12.04
N GLY A 138 12.93 0.62 13.21
CA GLY A 138 13.66 0.00 14.32
C GLY A 138 14.18 0.95 15.39
N THR A 139 13.89 2.26 15.31
CA THR A 139 14.09 3.15 16.46
C THR A 139 12.94 2.94 17.45
N PHE A 140 13.19 2.14 18.48
CA PHE A 140 12.35 2.12 19.68
C PHE A 140 12.46 3.50 20.34
N SER A 141 11.33 4.18 20.50
CA SER A 141 11.25 5.25 21.50
C SER A 141 11.09 4.53 22.84
N PRO A 142 12.02 4.66 23.79
CA PRO A 142 11.79 4.15 25.13
C PRO A 142 10.64 4.97 25.73
N GLU A 143 9.54 4.30 26.05
CA GLU A 143 8.63 4.79 27.09
C GLU A 143 9.27 4.58 28.47
#